data_AF-A0A9W6D935-F1
#
_entry.id   AF-A0A9W6D935-F1
#
_cell.length_a   1.000
_cell.length_b   1.000
_cell.length_c   1.000
_cell.angle_alpha   90.00
_cell.angle_beta   90.00
_cell.angle_gamma   90.00
#
_symmetry.space_group_name_H-M   'P 1'
#
loop_
_entity.id
_entity.type
_entity.pdbx_description
1 polymer ?
#
loop_
_entity_poly.entity_id
_entity_poly.type
_entity_poly.pdbx_seq_one_letter_code
_entity_poly.pdbx_strand_id
1 'polypeptide(L)' 'MDWKKGIVTFDDGSSYDGEFLINEEGQIYNIKVFKDGKAIKEVNAEEFASSLGKSVEDVYPYKATFGQNIYK' A
#
# COMPACT_ATOMS: atom_id res chain seq x y z
N MET A 1 -10.60 1.61 -11.80
CA MET A 1 -9.69 1.33 -10.67
C MET A 1 -10.35 0.27 -9.84
N ASP A 2 -9.62 -0.78 -9.49
CA ASP A 2 -10.18 -1.92 -8.79
C ASP A 2 -9.38 -2.20 -7.52
N TRP A 3 -10.10 -2.63 -6.48
CA TRP A 3 -9.47 -3.16 -5.29
C TRP A 3 -8.97 -4.57 -5.55
N LYS A 4 -7.66 -4.79 -5.41
CA LYS A 4 -7.03 -6.10 -5.52
C LYS A 4 -6.57 -6.57 -4.15
N LYS A 5 -6.79 -7.85 -3.86
CA LYS A 5 -6.30 -8.49 -2.62
C LYS A 5 -4.84 -8.90 -2.77
N GLY A 6 -4.10 -8.83 -1.68
CA GLY A 6 -2.70 -9.25 -1.61
C GLY A 6 -2.22 -9.33 -0.17
N ILE A 7 -0.90 -9.35 0.02
CA ILE A 7 -0.25 -9.39 1.34
C ILE A 7 0.59 -8.13 1.51
N VAL A 8 0.50 -7.50 2.68
CA VAL A 8 1.39 -6.43 3.12
C VAL A 8 2.34 -7.02 4.14
N THR A 9 3.65 -6.89 3.89
CA THR A 9 4.71 -7.25 4.84
C THR A 9 5.37 -5.99 5.36
N PHE A 10 5.40 -5.83 6.68
CA PHE A 10 6.09 -4.72 7.34
C PHE A 10 7.59 -5.02 7.52
N ASP A 11 8.36 -4.00 7.87
CA ASP A 11 9.82 -4.09 8.04
C ASP A 11 10.26 -4.99 9.20
N ASP A 12 9.40 -5.15 10.21
CA ASP A 12 9.54 -6.12 11.29
C ASP A 12 9.31 -7.59 10.85
N GLY A 13 8.95 -7.81 9.59
CA GLY A 13 8.70 -9.12 8.99
C GLY A 13 7.29 -9.66 9.18
N SER A 14 6.40 -8.94 9.88
CA SER A 14 5.01 -9.34 10.02
C SER A 14 4.24 -9.16 8.71
N SER A 15 3.34 -10.11 8.40
CA SER A 15 2.54 -10.11 7.17
C SER A 15 1.05 -10.15 7.47
N TYR A 16 0.28 -9.40 6.68
CA TYR A 16 -1.16 -9.23 6.84
C TYR A 16 -1.88 -9.25 5.50
N ASP A 17 -3.16 -9.63 5.51
CA ASP A 17 -4.03 -9.46 4.35
C ASP A 17 -4.14 -7.98 4.01
N GLY A 18 -4.11 -7.67 2.72
CA GLY A 18 -4.19 -6.31 2.22
C GLY A 18 -5.14 -6.16 1.04
N GLU A 19 -5.71 -4.97 0.90
CA GLU A 19 -6.42 -4.56 -0.30
C GLU A 19 -5.76 -3.29 -0.87
N PHE A 20 -5.57 -3.28 -2.19
CA PHE A 20 -4.86 -2.22 -2.90
C PHE A 20 -5.78 -1.64 -3.97
N LEU A 21 -6.07 -0.35 -3.91
CA LEU A 21 -6.79 0.35 -4.97
C LEU A 21 -5.81 0.65 -6.09
N ILE A 22 -5.93 -0.08 -7.19
CA ILE A 22 -4.95 -0.07 -8.28
C ILE A 22 -5.62 0.31 -9.59
N ASN A 23 -4.94 1.10 -10.41
CA ASN A 23 -5.35 1.37 -11.79
C ASN A 23 -4.69 0.41 -12.80
N GLU A 24 -5.04 0.53 -14.08
CA GLU A 24 -4.53 -0.37 -15.13
C GLU A 24 -3.01 -0.28 -15.33
N GLU A 25 -2.40 0.84 -14.92
CA GLU A 25 -0.95 1.07 -15.00
C GLU A 25 -0.18 0.58 -13.75
N GLY A 26 -0.87 -0.07 -12.81
CA GLY A 26 -0.27 -0.57 -11.57
C GLY A 26 0.03 0.51 -10.53
N GLN A 27 -0.49 1.72 -10.69
CA GLN A 27 -0.38 2.78 -9.68
C GLN A 27 -1.31 2.49 -8.51
N ILE A 28 -0.82 2.72 -7.29
CA ILE A 28 -1.55 2.50 -6.04
C ILE A 28 -2.10 3.84 -5.56
N TYR A 29 -3.39 3.82 -5.27
CA TYR A 29 -4.15 4.99 -4.82
C TYR A 29 -4.45 4.92 -3.33
N ASN A 30 -4.58 3.69 -2.80
CA ASN A 30 -4.88 3.42 -1.40
C ASN A 30 -4.50 1.97 -1.05
N ILE A 31 -4.13 1.73 0.21
CA ILE A 31 -3.80 0.42 0.77
C ILE A 31 -4.57 0.24 2.07
N LYS A 32 -5.28 -0.87 2.23
CA LYS A 32 -5.87 -1.29 3.51
C LYS A 32 -5.19 -2.54 4.00
N VAL A 33 -4.86 -2.58 5.29
CA VAL A 33 -4.24 -3.72 5.97
C VAL A 33 -5.23 -4.30 6.96
N PHE A 34 -5.42 -5.61 6.92
CA PHE A 34 -6.42 -6.32 7.70
C PHE A 34 -5.80 -7.30 8.69
N LYS A 35 -6.42 -7.39 9.86
CA LYS A 35 -6.16 -8.43 10.86
C LYS A 35 -7.50 -8.99 11.34
N ASP A 36 -7.65 -10.30 11.29
CA ASP A 36 -8.89 -10.99 11.67
C ASP A 36 -10.15 -10.42 10.99
N GLY A 37 -10.02 -10.09 9.69
CA GLY A 37 -11.09 -9.53 8.87
C GLY A 37 -11.42 -8.05 9.13
N LYS A 38 -10.68 -7.36 10.01
CA LYS A 38 -10.87 -5.93 10.31
C LYS A 38 -9.70 -5.11 9.78
N ALA A 39 -9.99 -3.97 9.15
CA ALA A 39 -8.96 -3.03 8.76
C ALA A 39 -8.29 -2.43 10.00
N ILE A 40 -6.98 -2.58 10.12
CA ILE A 40 -6.16 -2.06 11.22
C ILE A 40 -5.29 -0.88 10.78
N LYS A 41 -5.08 -0.71 9.47
CA LYS A 41 -4.37 0.43 8.88
C LYS A 41 -4.90 0.70 7.48
N GLU A 42 -5.00 1.97 7.12
CA GLU A 42 -5.32 2.40 5.77
C GLU A 42 -4.34 3.50 5.37
N VAL A 43 -3.54 3.28 4.33
CA VAL A 43 -2.57 4.25 3.83
C VAL A 43 -3.10 4.82 2.53
N ASN A 44 -3.52 6.07 2.57
CA ASN A 44 -3.93 6.83 1.39
C ASN A 44 -2.84 7.86 1.02
N ALA A 45 -3.10 8.65 -0.02
CA ALA A 45 -2.16 9.65 -0.50
C ALA A 45 -1.80 10.73 0.54
N GLU A 46 -2.76 11.13 1.38
CA GLU A 46 -2.57 12.16 2.40
C GLU A 46 -1.67 11.66 3.54
N GLU A 47 -1.95 10.46 4.06
CA GLU A 47 -1.11 9.83 5.10
C GLU A 47 0.31 9.62 4.57
N PHE A 48 0.43 9.12 3.34
CA PHE A 48 1.73 8.87 2.72
C PHE A 48 2.52 10.16 2.48
N ALA A 49 1.89 11.20 1.91
CA ALA A 49 2.51 12.52 1.72
C ALA A 49 3.00 13.12 3.04
N SER A 50 2.13 13.08 4.06
CA SER A 50 2.44 13.59 5.40
C SER A 50 3.64 12.88 6.03
N SER A 51 3.74 11.56 5.85
CA SER A 51 4.88 10.76 6.35
C SER A 51 6.22 11.16 5.71
N LEU A 52 6.18 11.73 4.50
CA LEU A 52 7.36 12.17 3.75
C LEU A 52 7.63 13.68 3.88
N GLY A 53 6.75 14.42 4.55
CA GLY A 53 6.79 15.89 4.59
C GLY A 53 6.60 16.53 3.21
N LYS A 54 5.79 15.90 2.35
CA LYS A 54 5.50 16.34 0.97
C LYS A 54 4.04 16.73 0.81
N SER A 55 3.70 17.39 -0.29
CA SER A 55 2.30 17.57 -0.68
C SER A 55 1.75 16.30 -1.33
N VAL A 56 0.42 16.20 -1.39
CA VAL A 56 -0.26 15.04 -1.98
C VAL A 56 0.04 14.92 -3.47
N GLU A 57 0.14 16.05 -4.16
CA GLU A 57 0.41 16.14 -5.60
C GLU A 57 1.80 15.59 -5.96
N ASP A 58 2.76 15.66 -5.03
CA ASP A 58 4.12 15.15 -5.24
C ASP A 58 4.23 13.62 -5.12
N VAL A 59 3.24 12.98 -4.51
CA VAL A 59 3.27 11.53 -4.23
C VAL A 59 2.13 10.79 -4.92
N TYR A 60 1.11 11.48 -5.40
CA TYR A 60 -0.06 10.83 -5.96
C TYR A 60 -0.05 10.76 -7.49
N PRO A 61 -0.50 9.63 -8.07
CA PRO A 61 -0.63 8.32 -7.43
C PRO A 61 0.76 7.69 -7.22
N TYR A 62 0.96 6.95 -6.12
CA TYR A 62 2.27 6.39 -5.83
C TYR A 62 2.43 4.98 -6.42
N LYS A 63 3.67 4.66 -6.81
CA LYS A 63 4.07 3.31 -7.22
C LYS A 63 4.89 2.71 -6.10
N ALA A 64 4.49 1.56 -5.57
CA ALA A 64 5.34 0.78 -4.69
C ALA A 64 6.22 -0.15 -5.53
N THR A 65 7.54 -0.11 -5.32
CA THR A 65 8.45 -1.15 -5.80
C THR A 65 8.91 -1.94 -4.59
N PHE A 66 8.44 -3.17 -4.48
CA PHE A 66 8.94 -4.09 -3.46
C PHE A 66 10.31 -4.58 -3.94
N GLY A 67 11.35 -4.42 -3.11
CA GLY A 67 12.69 -4.89 -3.43
C GLY A 67 12.65 -6.37 -3.84
N GLN A 68 13.28 -6.71 -4.97
CA GLN A 68 13.38 -8.11 -5.40
C GLN A 68 14.16 -8.93 -4.36
N ASN A 69 13.45 -9.72 -3.57
CA ASN A 69 13.84 -10.99 -2.91
C ASN A 69 12.61 -11.44 -2.11
N ILE A 70 12.12 -12.68 -2.13
CA ILE A 70 12.75 -13.99 -2.28
C ILE A 70 11.62 -15.00 -2.60
N TYR A 71 11.53 -15.46 -3.85
CA TYR A 71 11.01 -16.80 -4.15
C TYR A 71 12.09 -17.48 -5.01
N LYS A 72 12.98 -18.20 -4.35
CA LYS A 72 13.67 -19.37 -4.91
C LYS A 72 13.21 -20.56 -4.10
#